data_AF-A0AAZ1Y0I6-F1
#
_entry.id   AF-A0AAZ1Y0I6-F1
#
_cell.length_a   1.000
_cell.length_b   1.000
_cell.length_c   1.000
_cell.angle_alpha   90.00
_cell.angle_beta   90.00
_cell.angle_gamma   90.00
#
_symmetry.space_group_name_H-M   'P 1'
#
loop_
_entity.id
_entity.type
_entity.pdbx_description
1 polymer ?
#
loop_
_entity_poly.entity_id
_entity_poly.type
_entity_poly.pdbx_seq_one_letter_code
_entity_poly.pdbx_strand_id
1 'polypeptide(L)'
;DASKGAVNRDQFVQDPAVLRERAEARRAAMQQRKGIRPERSSNVVGRPKGQGQTTETLLDRRKKETNKSRGANHNRRSMADRKRNKGMIPS
;
A
#
# COMPACT_ATOMS: atom_id res chain seq x y z
N ASP A 1 -33.47 2.19 -18.01
CA ASP A 1 -32.11 1.76 -18.35
C ASP A 1 -31.71 0.61 -17.44
N ALA A 2 -32.12 -0.61 -17.79
CA ALA A 2 -32.19 -1.75 -16.88
C ALA A 2 -31.56 -3.01 -17.51
N SER A 3 -30.23 -3.04 -17.59
CA SER A 3 -29.48 -4.21 -18.09
C SER A 3 -28.25 -4.56 -17.23
N LYS A 4 -28.27 -4.22 -15.94
CA LYS A 4 -27.26 -4.69 -14.98
C LYS A 4 -27.84 -5.82 -14.14
N GLY A 5 -27.77 -7.06 -14.63
CA GLY A 5 -28.16 -8.22 -13.81
C GLY A 5 -28.26 -9.57 -14.50
N ALA A 6 -28.29 -9.65 -15.82
CA ALA A 6 -28.27 -10.94 -16.50
C ALA A 6 -26.81 -11.32 -16.79
N VAL A 7 -26.32 -12.35 -16.10
CA VAL A 7 -25.14 -13.10 -16.56
C VAL A 7 -25.42 -13.56 -17.99
N ASN A 8 -24.72 -12.95 -18.96
CA ASN A 8 -24.88 -13.32 -20.36
C ASN A 8 -24.51 -14.80 -20.50
N ARG A 9 -25.37 -15.61 -21.13
CA ARG A 9 -25.17 -17.07 -21.26
C ARG A 9 -23.88 -17.44 -21.99
N ASP A 10 -23.36 -16.54 -22.82
CA ASP A 10 -22.10 -16.70 -23.56
C ASP A 10 -20.88 -16.17 -22.79
N GLN A 11 -21.09 -15.69 -21.56
CA GLN A 11 -20.01 -15.25 -20.68
C GLN A 11 -19.45 -16.46 -19.95
N PHE A 12 -18.52 -17.16 -20.60
CA PHE A 12 -17.73 -18.21 -19.98
C PHE A 12 -16.85 -17.59 -18.88
N VAL A 13 -17.37 -17.55 -17.67
CA VAL A 13 -16.60 -17.18 -16.48
C VAL A 13 -15.72 -18.38 -16.13
N GLN A 14 -14.41 -18.15 -16.00
CA GLN A 14 -13.49 -19.18 -15.51
C GLN A 14 -13.98 -19.71 -14.17
N ASP A 15 -13.81 -21.01 -13.94
CA ASP A 15 -14.17 -21.64 -12.67
C ASP A 15 -13.57 -20.81 -11.51
N PRO A 16 -14.41 -20.33 -10.57
CA PRO A 16 -13.94 -19.54 -9.44
C PRO A 16 -12.92 -20.28 -8.58
N ALA A 17 -12.93 -21.62 -8.56
CA ALA A 17 -11.90 -22.42 -7.89
C ALA A 17 -10.52 -22.19 -8.51
N VAL A 18 -10.42 -22.22 -9.84
CA VAL A 18 -9.17 -21.97 -10.58
C VAL A 18 -8.68 -20.53 -10.36
N LEU A 19 -9.61 -19.56 -10.31
CA LEU A 19 -9.24 -18.16 -10.00
C LEU A 19 -8.69 -18.00 -8.58
N ARG A 20 -9.29 -18.68 -7.59
CA ARG A 20 -8.81 -18.67 -6.20
C ARG A 20 -7.46 -19.35 -6.07
N GLU A 21 -7.30 -20.54 -6.65
CA GLU A 21 -6.02 -21.27 -6.66
C GLU A 21 -4.89 -20.42 -7.25
N ARG A 22 -5.14 -19.79 -8.41
CA ARG A 22 -4.16 -18.90 -9.04
C ARG A 22 -3.85 -17.64 -8.21
N ALA A 23 -4.82 -17.16 -7.43
CA ALA A 23 -4.61 -16.03 -6.52
C ALA A 23 -3.80 -16.46 -5.29
N GLU A 24 -4.09 -17.63 -4.71
CA GLU A 24 -3.38 -18.21 -3.58
C GLU A 24 -1.94 -18.58 -3.94
N ALA A 25 -1.70 -19.17 -5.11
CA ALA A 25 -0.36 -19.44 -5.62
C ALA A 25 0.47 -18.15 -5.77
N ARG A 26 -0.14 -17.07 -6.28
CA ARG A 26 0.50 -15.74 -6.33
C ARG A 26 0.79 -15.18 -4.95
N ARG A 27 -0.15 -15.32 -4.02
CA ARG A 27 0.00 -14.88 -2.63
C ARG A 27 1.14 -15.63 -1.95
N ALA A 28 1.17 -16.95 -2.07
CA ALA A 28 2.21 -17.83 -1.53
C ALA A 28 3.58 -17.46 -2.14
N ALA A 29 3.69 -17.32 -3.47
CA ALA A 29 4.93 -16.92 -4.11
C ALA A 29 5.44 -15.55 -3.64
N MET A 30 4.55 -14.57 -3.46
CA MET A 30 4.89 -13.26 -2.90
C MET A 30 5.33 -13.36 -1.43
N GLN A 31 4.70 -14.24 -0.65
CA GLN A 31 5.04 -14.45 0.75
C GLN A 31 6.41 -15.14 0.90
N GLN A 32 6.69 -16.14 0.05
CA GLN A 32 8.00 -16.80 -0.03
C GLN A 32 9.10 -15.81 -0.43
N ARG A 33 8.85 -14.96 -1.45
CA ARG A 33 9.78 -13.90 -1.87
C ARG A 33 10.03 -12.84 -0.79
N LYS A 34 9.02 -12.53 0.02
CA LYS A 34 9.16 -11.53 1.09
C LYS A 34 10.08 -12.00 2.22
N GLY A 35 10.20 -13.31 2.42
CA GLY A 35 10.89 -13.90 3.56
C GLY A 35 10.23 -13.54 4.90
N ILE A 36 10.44 -14.36 5.91
CA ILE A 36 10.10 -13.99 7.29
C ILE A 36 11.25 -13.14 7.80
N ARG A 37 11.13 -11.81 7.66
CA ARG A 37 12.05 -10.92 8.36
C ARG A 37 11.55 -10.75 9.79
N PRO A 38 12.40 -10.99 10.80
CA PRO A 38 12.04 -10.67 12.18
C PRO A 38 11.62 -9.20 12.25
N GLU A 39 10.60 -8.94 13.07
CA GLU A 39 10.17 -7.58 13.39
C GLU A 39 11.41 -6.83 13.91
N ARG A 40 11.78 -5.76 13.21
CA ARG A 40 12.93 -4.95 13.59
C ARG A 40 12.39 -3.90 14.54
N SER A 41 12.82 -3.95 15.80
CA SER A 41 12.61 -2.87 16.76
C SER A 41 13.07 -1.55 16.14
N SER A 42 12.14 -0.63 15.88
CA SER A 42 12.49 0.63 15.22
C SER A 42 13.19 1.56 16.20
N ASN A 43 14.46 1.91 15.93
CA ASN A 43 15.26 2.78 16.81
C ASN A 43 15.08 4.26 16.42
N VAL A 44 13.82 4.70 16.26
CA VAL A 44 13.50 6.07 15.83
C VAL A 44 13.74 7.07 16.97
N VAL A 45 13.61 6.62 18.22
CA VAL A 45 13.94 7.40 19.41
C VAL A 45 15.45 7.33 19.62
N GLY A 46 16.12 8.45 19.41
CA GLY A 46 17.57 8.55 19.59
C GLY A 46 17.97 8.50 21.06
N ARG A 47 19.28 8.39 21.30
CA ARG A 47 19.89 8.50 22.64
C ARG A 47 19.63 9.89 23.24
N PRO A 48 19.67 10.03 24.57
CA PRO A 48 19.57 11.33 25.24
C PRO A 48 20.60 12.34 24.73
N LYS A 49 20.33 13.63 24.96
CA LYS A 49 21.21 14.72 24.50
C LYS A 49 22.65 14.52 25.01
N GLY A 50 23.62 14.87 24.16
CA GLY A 50 25.05 14.79 24.49
C GLY A 50 25.70 13.42 24.21
N GLN A 51 24.93 12.39 23.86
CA GLN A 51 25.43 11.02 23.68
C GLN A 51 25.61 10.59 22.21
N GLY A 52 25.38 11.50 21.25
CA GLY A 52 25.39 11.17 19.82
C GLY A 52 24.29 10.19 19.42
N GLN A 53 24.05 10.01 18.12
CA GLN A 53 23.08 9.05 17.61
C GLN A 53 23.78 7.85 16.97
N THR A 54 23.19 6.66 17.09
CA THR A 54 23.70 5.47 16.41
C THR A 54 23.40 5.54 14.92
N THR A 55 24.21 4.86 14.12
CA THR A 55 24.02 4.75 12.66
C THR A 55 22.66 4.13 12.32
N GLU A 56 22.21 3.17 13.13
CA GLU A 56 20.90 2.53 13.02
C GLU A 56 19.75 3.52 13.10
N THR A 57 19.76 4.43 14.08
CA THR A 57 18.75 5.49 14.21
C THR A 57 18.72 6.42 13.00
N LEU A 58 19.89 6.74 12.41
CA LEU A 58 19.97 7.56 11.20
C LEU A 58 19.37 6.84 9.99
N LEU A 59 19.68 5.55 9.82
CA LEU A 59 19.15 4.71 8.74
C LEU A 59 17.63 4.54 8.87
N ASP A 60 17.13 4.28 10.08
CA ASP A 60 15.69 4.17 10.35
C ASP A 60 14.96 5.48 10.10
N ARG A 61 15.54 6.62 10.48
CA ARG A 61 14.98 7.95 10.18
C ARG A 61 14.93 8.20 8.67
N ARG A 62 16.03 7.90 7.95
CA ARG A 62 16.08 8.02 6.48
C ARG A 62 15.00 7.16 5.82
N LYS A 63 14.83 5.91 6.27
CA LYS A 63 13.80 4.98 5.78
C LYS A 63 12.39 5.49 6.09
N LYS A 64 12.16 6.07 7.26
CA LYS A 64 10.87 6.67 7.63
C LYS A 64 10.53 7.87 6.75
N GLU A 65 11.46 8.80 6.55
CA GLU A 65 11.23 9.99 5.73
C GLU A 65 11.01 9.65 4.25
N THR A 66 11.79 8.72 3.69
CA THR A 66 11.61 8.25 2.29
C THR A 66 10.27 7.56 2.05
N ASN A 67 9.74 6.83 3.05
CA ASN A 67 8.45 6.14 2.93
C ASN A 67 7.26 6.94 3.50
N LYS A 68 7.49 8.18 3.96
CA LYS A 68 6.48 9.05 4.58
C LYS A 68 5.34 9.43 3.65
N SER A 69 5.60 9.44 2.34
CA SER A 69 4.59 9.66 1.29
C SER A 69 3.79 8.39 0.98
N ARG A 70 4.39 7.20 1.18
CA ARG A 70 3.83 5.90 0.83
C ARG A 70 2.75 5.43 1.82
N GLY A 71 2.87 5.79 3.10
CA GLY A 71 1.86 5.54 4.13
C GLY A 71 0.96 6.76 4.35
N ALA A 72 -0.34 6.63 4.12
CA ALA A 72 -1.41 7.61 4.44
C ALA A 72 -1.43 8.99 3.73
N ASN A 73 -0.31 9.50 3.21
CA ASN A 73 -0.29 10.82 2.54
C ASN A 73 -0.71 10.81 1.06
N HIS A 74 -0.63 9.66 0.39
CA HIS A 74 -1.01 9.55 -1.02
C HIS A 74 -2.50 9.90 -1.25
N ASN A 75 -3.37 9.49 -0.32
CA ASN A 75 -4.78 9.86 -0.37
C ASN A 75 -5.00 11.35 -0.13
N ARG A 76 -4.21 12.00 0.74
CA ARG A 76 -4.36 13.45 0.97
C ARG A 76 -3.99 14.25 -0.28
N ARG A 77 -2.86 13.93 -0.92
CA ARG A 77 -2.43 14.62 -2.15
C ARG A 77 -3.37 14.36 -3.31
N SER A 78 -3.70 13.09 -3.57
CA SER A 78 -4.63 12.70 -4.64
C SER A 78 -6.02 13.33 -4.46
N MET A 79 -6.55 13.36 -3.22
CA MET A 79 -7.84 13.97 -2.94
C MET A 79 -7.79 15.50 -2.97
N ALA A 80 -6.67 16.13 -2.60
CA ALA A 80 -6.47 17.57 -2.77
C ALA A 80 -6.45 17.96 -4.25
N ASP A 81 -5.73 17.22 -5.08
CA ASP A 81 -5.67 17.46 -6.53
C ASP A 81 -7.04 17.22 -7.19
N ARG A 82 -7.79 16.20 -6.73
CA ARG A 82 -9.17 15.95 -7.18
C ARG A 82 -10.12 17.11 -6.82
N LYS A 83 -10.01 17.65 -5.60
CA LYS A 83 -10.79 18.83 -5.17
C LYS A 83 -10.42 20.08 -5.97
N ARG A 84 -9.14 20.29 -6.28
CA ARG A 84 -8.71 21.39 -7.14
C ARG A 84 -9.23 21.26 -8.57
N ASN A 85 -9.15 20.06 -9.15
CA ASN A 85 -9.50 19.84 -10.56
C ASN A 85 -11.01 19.68 -10.80
N LYS A 86 -11.81 19.32 -9.79
CA LYS A 86 -13.27 19.09 -9.93
C LYS A 86 -14.15 19.94 -8.99
N GLY A 87 -13.57 20.74 -8.10
CA GLY A 87 -14.28 21.40 -7.00
C GLY A 87 -14.32 22.93 -7.05
N MET A 88 -13.80 23.55 -8.12
CA MET A 88 -14.04 24.97 -8.42
C MET A 88 -14.78 25.06 -9.75
N ILE A 89 -16.03 24.57 -9.77
CA ILE A 89 -16.97 24.93 -10.83
C ILE A 89 -17.58 26.25 -10.34
N PRO A 90 -17.22 27.41 -10.92
CA PRO A 90 -17.91 28.66 -10.60
C PRO A 90 -19.38 28.50 -11.01
N SER A 91 -20.29 28.85 -10.10
CA SER A 91 -21.73 28.97 -10.36
C SER A 91 -22.03 30.08 -11.35
#